data_AF-A0AAN7Z395-F1
#
_entry.id   AF-A0AAN7Z395-F1
#
_cell.length_a   1.000
_cell.length_b   1.000
_cell.length_c   1.000
_cell.angle_alpha   90.00
_cell.angle_beta   90.00
_cell.angle_gamma   90.00
#
_symmetry.space_group_name_H-M   'P 1'
#
loop_
_entity.id
_entity.type
_entity.pdbx_description
1 polymer ?
#
loop_
_entity_poly.entity_id
_entity_poly.type
_entity_poly.pdbx_seq_one_letter_code
_entity_poly.pdbx_strand_id
1 'polypeptide(L)'
;MPTADFLRISRGAVDDSISQNLNALVTPAKSGFDPASTSVHGVRGYVRQIDPRSCQAFKDKVLFPSWQARSDVLTYCAYVATSPDPDDPELSQRAAETAESRERIVDERLDPYSGRYFPREARTEKLALLLRQERSVEKIVRTRTWGLVQERCGNETFQDAEAALNQWRQSKDQPRS
;
A
#
# COMPACT_ATOMS: atom_id res chain seq x y z
N MET A 1 5.33 10.66 -10.82
CA MET A 1 6.46 10.30 -9.93
C MET A 1 6.54 8.77 -9.94
N PRO A 2 7.72 8.19 -10.22
CA PRO A 2 7.88 6.74 -10.39
C PRO A 2 7.34 5.91 -9.20
N THR A 3 7.42 6.47 -7.99
CA THR A 3 6.94 5.89 -6.75
C THR A 3 5.43 5.67 -6.71
N ALA A 4 4.66 6.70 -7.05
CA ALA A 4 3.20 6.63 -7.01
C ALA A 4 2.67 5.63 -8.05
N ASP A 5 3.28 5.60 -9.24
CA ASP A 5 2.93 4.65 -10.28
C ASP A 5 3.25 3.21 -9.89
N PHE A 6 4.42 2.97 -9.28
CA PHE A 6 4.77 1.66 -8.75
C PHE A 6 3.75 1.18 -7.71
N LEU A 7 3.40 2.03 -6.74
CA LEU A 7 2.43 1.67 -5.68
C LEU A 7 1.06 1.38 -6.27
N ARG A 8 0.59 2.19 -7.22
CA ARG A 8 -0.67 1.99 -7.93
C ARG A 8 -0.71 0.66 -8.68
N ILE A 9 0.32 0.35 -9.46
CA ILE A 9 0.40 -0.90 -10.24
C ILE A 9 0.49 -2.11 -9.31
N SER A 10 1.34 -2.03 -8.26
CA SER A 10 1.51 -3.12 -7.30
C SER A 10 0.19 -3.43 -6.57
N ARG A 11 -0.54 -2.41 -6.12
CA ARG A 11 -1.86 -2.58 -5.48
C ARG A 11 -2.89 -3.15 -6.47
N GLY A 12 -2.91 -2.63 -7.69
CA GLY A 12 -3.78 -3.12 -8.76
C GLY A 12 -3.59 -4.61 -9.05
N ALA A 13 -2.34 -5.08 -9.05
CA ALA A 13 -1.99 -6.45 -9.36
C ALA A 13 -2.39 -7.45 -8.26
N VAL A 14 -2.42 -7.04 -6.99
CA VAL A 14 -2.58 -7.97 -5.85
C VAL A 14 -3.82 -7.66 -5.01
N ASP A 15 -3.93 -6.42 -4.52
CA ASP A 15 -4.91 -6.01 -3.51
C ASP A 15 -6.26 -5.62 -4.13
N ASP A 16 -6.26 -4.80 -5.19
CA ASP A 16 -7.51 -4.40 -5.86
C ASP A 16 -8.18 -5.61 -6.55
N SER A 17 -7.37 -6.56 -6.99
CA SER A 17 -7.78 -7.83 -7.60
C SER A 17 -7.84 -8.99 -6.60
N ILE A 18 -7.78 -8.74 -5.28
CA ILE A 18 -7.66 -9.80 -4.25
C ILE A 18 -8.77 -10.84 -4.36
N SER A 19 -10.01 -10.42 -4.60
CA SER A 19 -11.14 -11.34 -4.77
C SER A 19 -10.95 -12.28 -5.97
N GLN A 20 -10.41 -11.76 -7.07
CA GLN A 20 -10.10 -12.56 -8.27
C GLN A 20 -8.96 -13.53 -7.99
N ASN A 21 -7.89 -13.05 -7.36
CA ASN A 21 -6.75 -13.87 -6.95
C ASN A 21 -7.18 -15.02 -6.03
N LEU A 22 -8.03 -14.75 -5.04
CA LEU A 22 -8.56 -15.78 -4.11
C LEU A 22 -9.52 -16.74 -4.80
N ASN A 23 -10.40 -16.26 -5.68
CA ASN A 23 -11.29 -17.12 -6.45
C ASN A 23 -10.53 -18.07 -7.39
N ALA A 24 -9.38 -17.65 -7.94
CA ALA A 24 -8.51 -18.47 -8.77
C ALA A 24 -7.85 -19.63 -8.00
N LEU A 25 -7.76 -19.53 -6.67
CA LEU A 25 -7.25 -20.63 -5.81
C LEU A 25 -8.30 -21.72 -5.58
N VAL A 26 -9.58 -21.44 -5.85
CA VAL A 26 -10.63 -22.44 -5.77
C VAL A 26 -10.53 -23.34 -6.99
N THR A 27 -10.20 -24.62 -6.78
CA THR A 27 -10.14 -25.63 -7.85
C THR A 27 -11.32 -26.61 -7.75
N PRO A 28 -12.44 -26.38 -8.46
CA PRO A 28 -13.63 -27.25 -8.39
C PRO A 28 -13.36 -28.68 -8.85
N ALA A 29 -12.41 -28.88 -9.77
CA ALA A 29 -12.12 -30.19 -10.35
C ALA A 29 -11.59 -31.22 -9.32
N LYS A 30 -11.01 -30.76 -8.19
CA LYS A 30 -10.51 -31.67 -7.14
C LYS A 30 -11.64 -32.38 -6.37
N SER A 31 -12.85 -31.83 -6.31
CA SER A 31 -13.97 -32.44 -5.58
C SER A 31 -14.75 -33.46 -6.41
N GLY A 32 -14.39 -33.69 -7.68
CA GLY A 32 -15.20 -34.47 -8.61
C GLY A 32 -16.53 -33.77 -8.98
N PHE A 33 -17.17 -34.25 -10.04
CA PHE A 33 -18.52 -33.83 -10.41
C PHE A 33 -19.52 -34.77 -9.75
N ASP A 34 -20.37 -34.24 -8.87
CA ASP A 34 -21.50 -34.96 -8.30
C ASP A 34 -22.77 -34.64 -9.11
N PRO A 35 -23.35 -35.60 -9.86
CA PRO A 35 -24.59 -35.39 -10.60
C PRO A 35 -25.80 -35.11 -9.70
N ALA A 36 -25.74 -35.41 -8.40
CA ALA A 36 -26.77 -34.98 -7.44
C ALA A 36 -26.68 -33.48 -7.08
N SER A 37 -25.60 -32.79 -7.47
CA SER A 37 -25.43 -31.35 -7.22
C SER A 37 -26.24 -30.45 -8.17
N THR A 38 -26.83 -31.01 -9.24
CA THR A 38 -27.66 -30.26 -10.20
C THR A 38 -29.15 -30.30 -9.87
N SER A 39 -29.60 -31.20 -8.97
CA SER A 39 -31.01 -31.36 -8.61
C SER A 39 -31.47 -30.43 -7.47
N VAL A 40 -30.55 -29.72 -6.81
CA VAL A 40 -30.86 -28.81 -5.71
C VAL A 40 -30.51 -27.38 -6.11
N HIS A 41 -31.52 -26.55 -6.38
CA HIS A 41 -31.35 -25.10 -6.50
C HIS A 41 -31.21 -24.47 -5.11
N GLY A 42 -30.15 -24.84 -4.40
CA GLY A 42 -29.78 -24.23 -3.13
C GLY A 42 -28.94 -22.99 -3.40
N VAL A 43 -29.32 -21.85 -2.82
CA VAL A 43 -28.43 -20.69 -2.67
C VAL A 43 -27.16 -21.22 -2.02
N ARG A 44 -26.06 -21.31 -2.78
CA ARG A 44 -24.79 -21.91 -2.34
C ARG A 44 -24.17 -21.03 -1.24
N GLY A 45 -24.66 -21.19 -0.01
CA GLY A 45 -24.20 -20.50 1.20
C GLY A 45 -22.93 -21.07 1.80
N TYR A 46 -22.37 -22.14 1.22
CA TYR A 46 -21.02 -22.58 1.58
C TYR A 46 -20.02 -21.73 0.82
N VAL A 47 -19.46 -20.73 1.50
CA VAL A 47 -18.17 -20.13 1.15
C VAL A 47 -17.23 -21.32 0.90
N ARG A 48 -16.90 -21.60 -0.37
CA ARG A 48 -15.95 -22.65 -0.71
C ARG A 48 -14.63 -22.26 -0.06
N GLN A 49 -14.34 -22.88 1.07
CA GLN A 49 -13.09 -22.69 1.79
C GLN A 49 -11.96 -23.06 0.83
N ILE A 50 -11.05 -22.12 0.63
CA ILE A 50 -9.88 -22.35 -0.21
C ILE A 50 -9.00 -23.38 0.48
N ASP A 51 -8.40 -24.29 -0.29
CA ASP A 51 -7.45 -25.25 0.26
C ASP A 51 -6.36 -24.54 1.10
N PRO A 52 -6.14 -24.92 2.37
CA PRO A 52 -5.22 -24.21 3.25
C PRO A 52 -3.80 -24.11 2.70
N ARG A 53 -3.33 -25.14 1.96
CA ARG A 53 -1.99 -25.13 1.34
C ARG A 53 -1.92 -24.13 0.19
N SER A 54 -2.95 -24.07 -0.66
CA SER A 54 -3.07 -23.03 -1.70
C SER A 54 -3.09 -21.62 -1.11
N CYS A 55 -3.85 -21.40 -0.03
CA CYS A 55 -3.87 -20.13 0.68
C CYS A 55 -2.51 -19.76 1.26
N GLN A 56 -1.83 -20.71 1.91
CA GLN A 56 -0.49 -20.48 2.46
C GLN A 56 0.52 -20.16 1.35
N ALA A 57 0.47 -20.90 0.24
CA ALA A 57 1.33 -20.63 -0.91
C ALA A 57 1.09 -19.25 -1.52
N PHE A 58 -0.16 -18.81 -1.63
CA PHE A 58 -0.50 -17.46 -2.09
C PHE A 58 0.05 -16.38 -1.14
N LYS A 59 -0.15 -16.55 0.16
CA LYS A 59 0.38 -15.63 1.18
C LYS A 59 1.90 -15.50 1.07
N ASP A 60 2.60 -16.63 1.04
CA ASP A 60 4.07 -16.67 1.12
C ASP A 60 4.80 -16.29 -0.17
N LYS A 61 4.16 -16.50 -1.33
CA LYS A 61 4.79 -16.31 -2.65
C LYS A 61 4.29 -15.08 -3.39
N VAL A 62 3.12 -14.54 -3.04
CA VAL A 62 2.51 -13.42 -3.77
C VAL A 62 2.21 -12.25 -2.85
N LEU A 63 1.38 -12.46 -1.83
CA LEU A 63 0.85 -11.38 -1.00
C LEU A 63 1.96 -10.70 -0.18
N PHE A 64 2.63 -11.45 0.69
CA PHE A 64 3.65 -10.88 1.58
C PHE A 64 4.88 -10.35 0.84
N PRO A 65 5.42 -11.03 -0.20
CA PRO A 65 6.46 -10.45 -1.04
C PRO A 65 6.07 -9.11 -1.67
N SER A 66 4.83 -8.98 -2.14
CA SER A 66 4.34 -7.75 -2.76
C SER A 66 4.20 -6.62 -1.74
N TRP A 67 3.67 -6.92 -0.55
CA TRP A 67 3.62 -5.96 0.56
C TRP A 67 5.01 -5.54 1.02
N GLN A 68 5.96 -6.48 1.08
CA GLN A 68 7.35 -6.20 1.41
C GLN A 68 7.98 -5.25 0.41
N ALA A 69 7.86 -5.52 -0.88
CA ALA A 69 8.40 -4.66 -1.93
C ALA A 69 7.85 -3.22 -1.84
N ARG A 70 6.56 -3.05 -1.51
CA ARG A 70 5.99 -1.72 -1.26
C ARG A 70 6.55 -1.06 0.00
N SER A 71 6.73 -1.81 1.09
CA SER A 71 7.40 -1.32 2.30
C SER A 71 8.83 -0.85 2.02
N ASP A 72 9.58 -1.59 1.20
CA ASP A 72 10.96 -1.26 0.86
C ASP A 72 11.03 0.03 0.04
N VAL A 73 10.16 0.19 -0.96
CA VAL A 73 10.06 1.42 -1.75
C VAL A 73 9.67 2.62 -0.87
N LEU A 74 8.68 2.47 0.02
CA LEU A 74 8.28 3.54 0.95
C LEU A 74 9.40 3.91 1.93
N THR A 75 10.25 2.95 2.31
CA THR A 75 11.39 3.16 3.21
C THR A 75 12.53 3.85 2.49
N TYR A 76 12.88 3.37 1.30
CA TYR A 76 13.88 3.99 0.44
C TYR A 76 13.51 5.44 0.11
N CYS A 77 12.26 5.70 -0.27
CA CYS A 77 11.85 7.06 -0.59
C CYS A 77 11.79 7.97 0.63
N ALA A 78 11.52 7.44 1.83
CA ALA A 78 11.62 8.23 3.06
C ALA A 78 13.07 8.66 3.33
N TYR A 79 14.04 7.78 3.09
CA TYR A 79 15.46 8.13 3.17
C TYR A 79 15.82 9.22 2.16
N VAL A 80 15.41 9.09 0.90
CA VAL A 80 15.62 10.10 -0.15
C VAL A 80 14.98 11.44 0.22
N ALA A 81 13.76 11.43 0.76
CA ALA A 81 13.06 12.65 1.16
C ALA A 81 13.75 13.42 2.29
N THR A 82 14.61 12.76 3.07
CA THR A 82 15.42 13.39 4.13
C THR A 82 16.83 13.79 3.68
N SER A 83 17.24 13.41 2.47
CA SER A 83 18.54 13.78 1.91
C SER A 83 18.49 15.19 1.30
N PRO A 84 19.58 15.98 1.40
CA PRO A 84 19.73 17.19 0.60
C PRO A 84 19.60 16.86 -0.90
N ASP A 85 18.85 17.68 -1.64
CA ASP A 85 18.70 17.59 -3.10
C ASP A 85 19.47 18.75 -3.76
N PRO A 86 20.78 18.58 -4.05
CA PRO A 86 21.60 19.65 -4.64
C PRO A 86 21.20 19.99 -6.07
N ASP A 87 20.47 19.10 -6.74
CA ASP A 87 20.03 19.23 -8.13
C ASP A 87 18.58 19.73 -8.24
N ASP A 88 17.98 20.25 -7.14
CA ASP A 88 16.64 20.83 -7.19
C ASP A 88 16.67 22.13 -8.04
N PRO A 89 16.06 22.14 -9.24
CA PRO A 89 16.11 23.28 -10.15
C PRO A 89 15.32 24.48 -9.60
N GLU A 90 14.44 24.26 -8.63
CA GLU A 90 13.65 25.32 -7.99
C GLU A 90 14.39 25.98 -6.82
N LEU A 91 15.61 25.53 -6.45
CA LEU A 91 16.36 26.09 -5.32
C LEU A 91 16.61 27.59 -5.47
N SER A 92 17.12 28.00 -6.63
CA SER A 92 17.46 29.41 -6.91
C SER A 92 16.21 30.29 -6.97
N GLN A 93 15.15 29.81 -7.63
CA GLN A 93 13.88 30.53 -7.71
C GLN A 93 13.22 30.69 -6.34
N ARG A 94 13.21 29.62 -5.52
CA ARG A 94 12.66 29.66 -4.16
C ARG A 94 13.45 30.61 -3.27
N ALA A 95 14.78 30.61 -3.38
CA ALA A 95 15.63 31.54 -2.64
C ALA A 95 15.33 33.00 -3.01
N ALA A 96 15.17 33.29 -4.30
CA ALA A 96 14.81 34.63 -4.79
C ALA A 96 13.41 35.07 -4.31
N GLU A 97 12.40 34.21 -4.44
CA GLU A 97 11.04 34.50 -3.95
C GLU A 97 11.00 34.70 -2.43
N THR A 98 11.77 33.90 -1.68
CA THR A 98 11.86 34.03 -0.23
C THR A 98 12.52 35.35 0.14
N ALA A 99 13.56 35.78 -0.58
CA ALA A 99 14.20 37.08 -0.38
C ALA A 99 13.24 38.24 -0.69
N GLU A 100 12.54 38.20 -1.83
CA GLU A 100 11.56 39.21 -2.21
C GLU A 100 10.42 39.31 -1.19
N SER A 101 9.93 38.16 -0.69
CA SER A 101 8.88 38.14 0.34
C SER A 101 9.33 38.77 1.66
N ARG A 102 10.61 38.66 2.03
CA ARG A 102 11.17 39.27 3.24
C ARG A 102 11.28 40.78 3.15
N GLU A 103 11.48 41.30 1.94
CA GLU A 103 11.57 42.74 1.67
C GLU A 103 10.19 43.41 1.51
N ARG A 104 9.12 42.61 1.36
CA ARG A 104 7.77 43.10 1.14
C ARG A 104 7.18 43.69 2.43
N ILE A 105 6.93 45.00 2.43
CA ILE A 105 6.23 45.72 3.51
C ILE A 105 4.73 45.68 3.19
N VAL A 106 3.93 45.10 4.08
CA VAL A 106 2.48 44.94 3.91
C VAL A 106 1.76 45.85 4.89
N ASP A 107 0.88 46.72 4.40
CA ASP A 107 -0.02 47.52 5.22
C ASP A 107 -1.30 46.72 5.50
N GLU A 108 -1.31 46.03 6.65
CA GLU A 108 -2.44 45.22 7.14
C GLU A 108 -3.75 46.01 7.27
N ARG A 109 -3.68 47.34 7.31
CA ARG A 109 -4.85 48.22 7.43
C ARG A 109 -5.55 48.46 6.10
N LEU A 110 -4.87 48.26 4.98
CA LEU A 110 -5.40 48.44 3.63
C LEU A 110 -6.00 47.12 3.08
N ASP A 111 -5.36 45.98 3.36
CA ASP A 111 -5.87 44.64 3.06
C ASP A 111 -5.27 43.56 3.99
N PRO A 112 -6.06 43.00 4.92
CA PRO A 112 -5.63 41.93 5.85
C PRO A 112 -5.19 40.62 5.18
N TYR A 113 -5.45 40.42 3.89
CA TYR A 113 -5.12 39.17 3.17
C TYR A 113 -3.87 39.29 2.29
N SER A 114 -3.38 40.50 2.05
CA SER A 114 -2.24 40.78 1.17
C SER A 114 -0.87 40.29 1.69
N GLY A 115 -0.79 39.95 2.99
CA GLY A 115 0.44 39.47 3.63
C GLY A 115 0.74 37.98 3.50
N ARG A 116 -0.12 37.19 2.84
CA ARG A 116 0.07 35.75 2.77
C ARG A 116 1.09 35.38 1.70
N TYR A 117 2.31 35.07 2.13
CA TYR A 117 3.32 34.42 1.31
C TYR A 117 3.31 32.92 1.55
N PHE A 118 3.17 32.14 0.48
CA PHE A 118 3.31 30.69 0.49
C PHE A 118 4.59 30.33 -0.26
N PRO A 119 5.68 29.98 0.44
CA PRO A 119 6.91 29.57 -0.23
C PRO A 119 6.66 28.33 -1.08
N ARG A 120 7.29 28.26 -2.25
CA ARG A 120 7.30 27.03 -3.05
C ARG A 120 7.97 25.92 -2.23
N GLU A 121 7.30 24.79 -2.10
CA GLU A 121 7.83 23.64 -1.36
C GLU A 121 9.01 22.97 -2.08
N ALA A 122 9.94 22.41 -1.30
CA ALA A 122 11.03 21.59 -1.82
C ALA A 122 10.54 20.32 -2.52
N ARG A 123 11.27 19.82 -3.52
CA ARG A 123 10.96 18.51 -4.11
C ARG A 123 10.95 17.41 -3.04
N THR A 124 11.89 17.47 -2.10
CA THR A 124 11.98 16.57 -0.93
C THR A 124 10.81 16.73 0.04
N GLU A 125 10.33 17.96 0.24
CA GLU A 125 9.17 18.27 1.08
C GLU A 125 7.86 17.77 0.45
N LYS A 126 7.65 18.03 -0.85
CA LYS A 126 6.55 17.47 -1.65
C LYS A 126 6.56 15.94 -1.58
N LEU A 127 7.74 15.32 -1.70
CA LEU A 127 7.90 13.87 -1.57
C LEU A 127 7.56 13.39 -0.15
N ALA A 128 8.01 14.08 0.89
CA ALA A 128 7.70 13.73 2.29
C ALA A 128 6.19 13.80 2.60
N LEU A 129 5.48 14.79 2.05
CA LEU A 129 4.02 14.89 2.12
C LEU A 129 3.34 13.69 1.45
N LEU A 130 3.76 13.38 0.21
CA LEU A 130 3.24 12.23 -0.54
C LEU A 130 3.48 10.91 0.22
N LEU A 131 4.66 10.70 0.78
CA LEU A 131 4.98 9.46 1.50
C LEU A 131 4.14 9.27 2.76
N ARG A 132 3.79 10.34 3.47
CA ARG A 132 2.87 10.28 4.63
C ARG A 132 1.47 9.81 4.21
N GLN A 133 0.98 10.31 3.09
CA GLN A 133 -0.29 9.88 2.52
C GLN A 133 -0.21 8.41 2.07
N GLU A 134 0.83 8.05 1.33
CA GLU A 134 0.99 6.68 0.82
C GLU A 134 1.14 5.63 1.91
N ARG A 135 1.81 5.95 3.02
CA ARG A 135 1.86 5.07 4.21
C ARG A 135 0.48 4.86 4.83
N SER A 136 -0.35 5.89 4.85
CA SER A 136 -1.72 5.81 5.39
C SER A 136 -2.61 4.96 4.49
N VAL A 137 -2.51 5.17 3.17
CA VAL A 137 -3.21 4.35 2.17
C VAL A 137 -2.76 2.89 2.26
N GLU A 138 -1.45 2.64 2.35
CA GLU A 138 -0.91 1.29 2.45
C GLU A 138 -1.45 0.53 3.65
N LYS A 139 -1.56 1.18 4.82
CA LYS A 139 -2.17 0.59 6.01
C LYS A 139 -3.62 0.17 5.74
N ILE A 140 -4.43 1.05 5.16
CA ILE A 140 -5.84 0.78 4.84
C ILE A 140 -5.96 -0.41 3.86
N VAL A 141 -5.15 -0.39 2.80
CA VAL A 141 -5.13 -1.44 1.78
C VAL A 141 -4.79 -2.78 2.42
N ARG A 142 -3.72 -2.87 3.22
CA ARG A 142 -3.33 -4.10 3.92
C ARG A 142 -4.42 -4.62 4.83
N THR A 143 -5.02 -3.78 5.66
CA THR A 143 -6.11 -4.17 6.56
C THR A 143 -7.29 -4.74 5.78
N ARG A 144 -7.69 -4.09 4.68
CA ARG A 144 -8.83 -4.54 3.86
C ARG A 144 -8.53 -5.86 3.15
N THR A 145 -7.37 -5.96 2.50
CA THR A 145 -6.94 -7.17 1.79
C THR A 145 -6.83 -8.34 2.77
N TRP A 146 -6.24 -8.10 3.95
CA TRP A 146 -6.07 -9.13 4.97
C TRP A 146 -7.41 -9.66 5.49
N GLY A 147 -8.39 -8.78 5.71
CA GLY A 147 -9.73 -9.20 6.13
C GLY A 147 -10.37 -10.19 5.16
N LEU A 148 -10.26 -9.93 3.85
CA LEU A 148 -10.76 -10.85 2.82
C LEU A 148 -9.97 -12.16 2.76
N VAL A 149 -8.64 -12.10 2.92
CA VAL A 149 -7.79 -13.29 2.99
C VAL A 149 -8.16 -14.15 4.21
N GLN A 150 -8.39 -13.55 5.38
CA GLN A 150 -8.80 -14.27 6.59
C GLN A 150 -10.17 -14.95 6.41
N GLU A 151 -11.14 -14.22 5.84
CA GLU A 151 -12.49 -14.75 5.57
C GLU A 151 -12.47 -15.96 4.64
N ARG A 152 -11.65 -15.90 3.57
CA ARG A 152 -11.63 -16.93 2.51
C ARG A 152 -10.67 -18.09 2.75
N CYS A 153 -9.60 -17.85 3.50
CA CYS A 153 -8.59 -18.86 3.84
C CYS A 153 -8.84 -19.55 5.19
N GLY A 154 -9.88 -19.17 5.93
CA GLY A 154 -10.29 -19.85 7.16
C GLY A 154 -9.27 -19.77 8.30
N ASN A 155 -8.53 -18.66 8.42
CA ASN A 155 -7.55 -18.52 9.49
C ASN A 155 -8.26 -18.53 10.86
N GLU A 156 -7.90 -19.49 11.73
CA GLU A 156 -8.47 -19.66 13.08
C GLU A 156 -8.07 -18.54 14.06
N THR A 157 -7.05 -17.75 13.73
CA THR A 157 -6.56 -16.66 14.57
C THR A 157 -6.79 -15.31 13.91
N PHE A 158 -7.48 -14.42 14.63
CA PHE A 158 -7.61 -13.00 14.29
C PHE A 158 -6.27 -12.30 14.51
N GLN A 159 -5.36 -12.47 13.55
CA GLN A 159 -4.08 -11.77 13.51
C GLN A 159 -4.21 -10.48 12.70
N ASP A 160 -3.54 -9.41 13.11
CA ASP A 160 -3.45 -8.17 12.33
C ASP A 160 -2.57 -8.34 11.08
N ALA A 161 -2.82 -7.55 10.03
CA ALA A 161 -2.08 -7.61 8.77
C ALA A 161 -0.56 -7.36 8.96
N GLU A 162 -0.18 -6.39 9.81
CA GLU A 162 1.23 -6.10 10.09
C GLU A 162 1.87 -7.22 10.91
N ALA A 163 1.13 -7.78 11.87
CA ALA A 163 1.60 -8.92 12.65
C ALA A 163 1.85 -10.15 11.75
N ALA A 164 0.98 -10.42 10.78
CA ALA A 164 1.13 -11.51 9.83
C ALA A 164 2.36 -11.30 8.92
N LEU A 165 2.55 -10.09 8.41
CA LEU A 165 3.71 -9.74 7.60
C LEU A 165 5.02 -9.88 8.41
N ASN A 166 5.03 -9.42 9.67
CA ASN A 166 6.20 -9.53 10.54
C ASN A 166 6.56 -10.98 10.86
N GLN A 167 5.57 -11.84 11.10
CA GLN A 167 5.81 -13.27 11.28
C GLN A 167 6.39 -13.91 10.01
N TRP A 168 5.88 -13.54 8.83
CA TRP A 168 6.45 -14.00 7.56
C TRP A 168 7.90 -13.55 7.38
N ARG A 169 8.25 -12.30 7.71
CA ARG A 169 9.64 -11.81 7.69
C ARG A 169 10.56 -12.65 8.57
N GLN A 170 10.17 -12.87 9.82
CA GLN A 170 10.93 -13.68 10.77
C GLN A 170 11.16 -15.11 10.27
N SER A 171 10.15 -15.70 9.62
CA SER A 171 10.27 -17.05 9.05
C SER A 171 11.25 -17.13 7.88
N LYS A 172 11.54 -16.01 7.20
CA LYS A 172 12.51 -15.92 6.10
C LYS A 172 13.93 -15.68 6.58
N ASP A 173 14.07 -14.93 7.67
CA ASP A 173 15.37 -14.58 8.25
C ASP A 173 16.00 -15.72 9.07
N GLN A 174 15.20 -16.72 9.46
CA GLN A 174 15.70 -17.87 10.19
C GLN A 174 16.50 -18.78 9.24
N PRO A 175 17.81 -19.01 9.49
CA PRO A 175 18.61 -19.90 8.65
C PRO A 175 18.00 -21.29 8.70
N ARG A 176 17.81 -21.90 7.52
CA ARG A 176 17.45 -23.31 7.42
C ARG A 176 18.60 -24.13 7.99
N SER A 177 18.47 -24.56 9.24
CA SER A 177 19.33 -25.54 9.91
C SER A 177 19.22 -26.90 9.26
#